data_AF-A0A9X4ARX6-F1
#
_entry.id   AF-A0A9X4ARX6-F1
#
_cell.length_a   1.000
_cell.length_b   1.000
_cell.length_c   1.000
_cell.angle_alpha   90.00
_cell.angle_beta   90.00
_cell.angle_gamma   90.00
#
_symmetry.space_group_name_H-M   'P 1'
#
loop_
_entity.id
_entity.type
_entity.pdbx_description
1 polymer ?
#
loop_
_entity_poly.entity_id
_entity_poly.type
_entity_poly.pdbx_seq_one_letter_code
_entity_poly.pdbx_strand_id
1 'polypeptide(L)'
;MTPPVGSGGAGGQGGEGGGQGGEGGGQGGEGGGQGGEGGGQGGEGGGQGGEGGGQGGACPDPTCRADQACVAGECEFTCDGVSVPGDYATIQSAVSALEQLGGTICVKPGTYTEDVTIDNLHTSLLTIRGAAADKVTLQGHVKVGAGLTPDGEGLVFEGITVTDGLRVTAYPPVVIRACTLQGMTTPGLDIVIVQSAVHETVTVDGCDISSAQQGALRVQSDGTTGMGVVAKVTNSYLHDSAIGAEIVATTCCSNSGKVTRVSLTNNTITNNGTGINTYFFLQTLELGYFNNLIRGNDVGVDLYAGTAATFGNNALSGNTTNYAGSAVPGPGYVTADPLLTASVPPAPGEGSPLLDKADPAKAPPLDFWAKPRTNPDIGAVER
;
A
#
# COMPACT_ATOMS: atom_id res chain seq x y z
N MET A 1 22.43 59.20 6.40
CA MET A 1 23.63 59.72 5.71
C MET A 1 24.84 58.88 6.09
N THR A 2 25.11 57.85 5.29
CA THR A 2 26.43 57.37 4.81
C THR A 2 26.12 56.28 3.76
N PRO A 3 26.97 56.11 2.72
CA PRO A 3 26.54 55.80 1.35
C PRO A 3 26.56 54.30 0.96
N PRO A 4 26.01 53.94 -0.22
CA PRO A 4 26.08 52.60 -0.82
C PRO A 4 27.25 52.45 -1.80
N VAL A 5 27.97 51.32 -1.77
CA VAL A 5 28.95 50.84 -2.79
C VAL A 5 29.14 49.32 -2.54
N GLY A 6 29.20 48.39 -3.50
CA GLY A 6 29.23 48.50 -4.95
C GLY A 6 29.18 47.13 -5.64
N SER A 7 29.06 47.23 -6.95
CA SER A 7 29.08 46.20 -8.00
C SER A 7 30.46 45.55 -8.20
N GLY A 8 30.47 44.28 -8.60
CA GLY A 8 31.58 43.60 -9.26
C GLY A 8 31.39 42.08 -9.17
N GLY A 9 31.52 41.26 -10.21
CA GLY A 9 31.96 41.49 -11.57
C GLY A 9 31.66 40.26 -12.43
N ALA A 10 31.72 40.45 -13.75
CA ALA A 10 31.59 39.43 -14.77
C ALA A 10 32.85 38.54 -14.85
N GLY A 11 32.69 37.33 -15.42
CA GLY A 11 33.81 36.61 -16.05
C GLY A 11 33.69 35.09 -15.95
N GLY A 12 33.57 34.42 -17.10
CA GLY A 12 33.68 32.96 -17.18
C GLY A 12 33.13 32.37 -18.48
N GLN A 13 33.80 32.65 -19.60
CA GLN A 13 33.59 31.99 -20.89
C GLN A 13 34.21 30.59 -20.90
N GLY A 14 33.65 29.71 -21.75
CA GLY A 14 34.44 28.83 -22.60
C GLY A 14 34.62 27.40 -22.11
N GLY A 15 34.11 26.45 -22.90
CA GLY A 15 34.36 25.02 -22.70
C GLY A 15 33.63 24.15 -23.72
N GLU A 16 33.77 24.46 -25.02
CA GLU A 16 33.44 23.49 -26.07
C GLU A 16 34.52 22.40 -26.08
N GLY A 17 34.13 21.17 -25.73
CA GLY A 17 34.98 19.99 -25.80
C GLY A 17 34.28 18.93 -26.64
N GLY A 18 34.68 18.83 -27.90
CA GLY A 18 34.27 17.75 -28.80
C GLY A 18 34.90 16.41 -28.40
N GLY A 19 34.14 15.35 -28.62
CA GLY A 19 34.59 13.96 -28.49
C GLY A 19 33.86 13.09 -29.51
N GLN A 20 34.49 12.93 -30.67
CA GLN A 20 34.12 11.96 -31.70
C GLN A 20 34.52 10.54 -31.25
N GLY A 21 33.80 9.55 -31.77
CA GLY A 21 34.37 8.24 -32.08
C GLY A 21 33.91 7.09 -31.20
N GLY A 22 33.15 6.18 -31.79
CA GLY A 22 32.80 4.91 -31.15
C GLY A 22 31.81 4.06 -31.95
N GLU A 23 32.01 3.92 -33.27
CA GLU A 23 31.33 2.87 -34.04
C GLU A 23 31.92 1.51 -33.66
N GLY A 24 31.21 0.78 -32.80
CA GLY A 24 31.49 -0.63 -32.49
C GLY A 24 30.49 -1.52 -33.20
N GLY A 25 30.87 -2.02 -34.38
CA GLY A 25 30.14 -3.07 -35.09
C GLY A 25 30.24 -4.41 -34.37
N GLY A 26 29.10 -5.03 -34.10
CA GLY A 26 28.97 -6.42 -33.66
C GLY A 26 28.06 -7.18 -34.62
N GLN A 27 28.67 -7.79 -35.64
CA GLN A 27 28.05 -8.85 -36.43
C GLN A 27 28.30 -10.21 -35.78
N GLY A 28 27.33 -11.12 -35.88
CA GLY A 28 27.59 -12.56 -35.88
C GLY A 28 26.85 -13.35 -34.81
N GLY A 29 25.84 -14.10 -35.22
CA GLY A 29 25.18 -15.09 -34.36
C GLY A 29 23.97 -15.78 -34.98
N GLU A 30 24.01 -16.14 -36.26
CA GLU A 30 23.01 -17.05 -36.84
C GLU A 30 23.33 -18.49 -36.42
N GLY A 31 22.64 -18.96 -35.39
CA GLY A 31 22.61 -20.36 -34.99
C GLY A 31 21.46 -21.08 -35.68
N GLY A 32 21.75 -21.73 -36.80
CA GLY A 32 20.84 -22.66 -37.47
C GLY A 32 20.71 -23.97 -36.71
N GLY A 33 19.48 -24.37 -36.41
CA GLY A 33 19.12 -25.72 -35.97
C GLY A 33 18.10 -26.33 -36.93
N GLN A 34 18.58 -27.17 -37.84
CA GLN A 34 17.75 -28.09 -38.62
C GLN A 34 17.58 -29.40 -37.85
N GLY A 35 16.38 -30.00 -37.91
CA GLY A 35 16.20 -31.43 -37.68
C GLY A 35 14.89 -31.78 -36.98
N GLY A 36 13.94 -32.36 -37.73
CA GLY A 36 12.76 -32.98 -37.14
C GLY A 36 11.60 -33.20 -38.11
N GLU A 37 11.84 -33.81 -39.28
CA GLU A 37 10.77 -34.40 -40.07
C GLU A 37 10.26 -35.67 -39.36
N GLY A 38 9.00 -35.63 -38.93
CA GLY A 38 8.28 -36.79 -38.40
C GLY A 38 6.85 -36.76 -38.93
N GLY A 39 6.62 -37.46 -40.04
CA GLY A 39 5.29 -37.61 -40.63
C GLY A 39 4.34 -38.45 -39.78
N GLY A 40 3.07 -38.07 -39.80
CA GLY A 40 1.96 -38.87 -39.27
C GLY A 40 0.68 -38.49 -40.01
N GLN A 41 0.30 -39.33 -40.97
CA GLN A 41 -0.96 -39.25 -41.71
C GLN A 41 -2.14 -39.70 -40.83
N GLY A 42 -3.31 -39.13 -41.11
CA GLY A 42 -4.58 -39.87 -41.12
C GLY A 42 -5.51 -39.64 -39.93
N GLY A 43 -6.64 -38.98 -40.19
CA GLY A 43 -7.74 -38.89 -39.24
C GLY A 43 -8.83 -37.92 -39.66
N GLU A 44 -9.42 -38.11 -40.84
CA GLU A 44 -10.72 -37.49 -41.16
C GLU A 44 -11.80 -38.12 -40.26
N GLY A 45 -12.31 -37.33 -39.32
CA GLY A 45 -13.40 -37.71 -38.44
C GLY A 45 -14.26 -36.49 -38.13
N GLY A 46 -15.28 -36.28 -38.94
CA GLY A 46 -16.29 -35.25 -38.72
C GLY A 46 -17.06 -35.49 -37.42
N GLY A 47 -17.24 -34.42 -36.66
CA GLY A 47 -18.11 -34.36 -35.50
C GLY A 47 -18.66 -32.94 -35.37
N GLN A 48 -19.85 -32.70 -35.92
CA GLN A 48 -20.70 -31.61 -35.49
C GLN A 48 -21.16 -31.91 -34.07
N GLY A 49 -20.91 -31.03 -33.10
CA GLY A 49 -21.43 -31.24 -31.75
C GLY A 49 -20.95 -30.22 -30.74
N GLY A 50 -21.82 -29.25 -30.43
CA GLY A 50 -21.82 -28.53 -29.17
C GLY A 50 -21.30 -27.11 -29.25
N GLU A 51 -22.23 -26.16 -29.44
CA GLU A 51 -22.13 -24.86 -28.79
C GLU A 51 -22.08 -25.12 -27.28
N GLY A 52 -20.89 -25.38 -26.76
CA GLY A 52 -20.62 -25.47 -25.34
C GLY A 52 -20.77 -24.07 -24.77
N GLY A 53 -22.00 -23.70 -24.44
CA GLY A 53 -22.29 -22.61 -23.52
C GLY A 53 -21.57 -22.94 -22.22
N GLY A 54 -20.32 -22.47 -22.11
CA GLY A 54 -19.55 -22.52 -20.90
C GLY A 54 -20.42 -21.85 -19.86
N GLN A 55 -20.96 -22.66 -18.95
CA GLN A 55 -21.51 -22.17 -17.71
C GLN A 55 -20.34 -21.46 -17.05
N GLY A 56 -20.24 -20.15 -17.30
CA GLY A 56 -19.32 -19.28 -16.59
C GLY A 56 -19.59 -19.54 -15.14
N GLY A 57 -18.65 -20.25 -14.49
CA GLY A 57 -18.74 -20.57 -13.09
C GLY A 57 -19.01 -19.26 -12.40
N ALA A 58 -20.22 -19.11 -11.85
CA ALA A 58 -20.58 -17.90 -11.14
C ALA A 58 -19.47 -17.68 -10.12
N CYS A 59 -18.85 -16.49 -10.08
CA CYS A 59 -18.09 -16.12 -8.90
C CYS A 59 -19.07 -16.26 -7.73
N PRO A 60 -18.93 -17.29 -6.90
CA PRO A 60 -19.84 -17.43 -5.79
C PRO A 60 -19.60 -16.20 -4.92
N ASP A 61 -20.68 -15.51 -4.59
CA ASP A 61 -20.67 -14.47 -3.58
C ASP A 61 -19.78 -14.91 -2.39
N PRO A 62 -18.77 -14.13 -1.96
CA PRO A 62 -18.66 -12.70 -2.09
C PRO A 62 -18.17 -12.22 -3.46
N THR A 63 -19.01 -11.39 -4.07
CA THR A 63 -18.70 -10.54 -5.22
C THR A 63 -17.29 -9.98 -5.14
N CYS A 64 -16.54 -10.10 -6.25
CA CYS A 64 -15.27 -9.43 -6.44
C CYS A 64 -15.32 -7.97 -6.02
N ARG A 65 -14.14 -7.43 -5.68
CA ARG A 65 -14.04 -6.00 -5.41
C ARG A 65 -14.63 -5.20 -6.57
N ALA A 66 -15.21 -4.03 -6.30
CA ALA A 66 -15.81 -3.19 -7.34
C ALA A 66 -14.84 -2.82 -8.50
N ASP A 67 -13.54 -2.90 -8.25
CA ASP A 67 -12.44 -2.69 -9.20
C ASP A 67 -11.86 -3.98 -9.81
N GLN A 68 -12.44 -5.14 -9.49
CA GLN A 68 -12.09 -6.46 -10.01
C GLN A 68 -13.19 -7.04 -10.90
N ALA A 69 -12.79 -7.88 -11.84
CA ALA A 69 -13.68 -8.69 -12.66
C ALA A 69 -13.67 -10.14 -12.20
N CYS A 70 -14.81 -10.81 -12.35
CA CYS A 70 -14.92 -12.26 -12.20
C CYS A 70 -14.31 -12.94 -13.43
N VAL A 71 -13.09 -13.46 -13.31
CA VAL A 71 -12.40 -14.20 -14.38
C VAL A 71 -12.28 -15.65 -13.96
N ALA A 72 -12.94 -16.55 -14.69
CA ALA A 72 -12.96 -17.99 -14.41
C ALA A 72 -13.38 -18.38 -12.98
N GLY A 73 -14.27 -17.62 -12.36
CA GLY A 73 -14.76 -17.87 -10.99
C GLY A 73 -13.90 -17.26 -9.89
N GLU A 74 -12.84 -16.52 -10.24
CA GLU A 74 -11.94 -15.85 -9.30
C GLU A 74 -11.94 -14.33 -9.56
N CYS A 75 -11.62 -13.56 -8.52
CA CYS A 75 -11.64 -12.10 -8.60
C CYS A 75 -10.27 -11.57 -8.99
N GLU A 76 -10.19 -10.96 -10.17
CA GLU A 76 -8.94 -10.44 -10.72
C GLU A 76 -9.09 -8.97 -11.14
N PHE A 77 -8.04 -8.19 -10.94
CA PHE A 77 -7.91 -6.89 -11.59
C PHE A 77 -7.71 -7.09 -13.09
N THR A 78 -8.55 -6.43 -13.89
CA THR A 78 -8.25 -6.29 -15.31
C THR A 78 -7.09 -5.31 -15.48
N CYS A 79 -6.18 -5.61 -16.39
CA CYS A 79 -5.01 -4.79 -16.60
C CYS A 79 -4.78 -4.57 -18.09
N ASP A 80 -4.68 -3.30 -18.47
CA ASP A 80 -4.32 -2.84 -19.81
C ASP A 80 -3.04 -2.02 -19.68
N GLY A 81 -1.94 -2.50 -20.27
CA GLY A 81 -0.60 -2.01 -20.03
C GLY A 81 0.49 -2.97 -20.50
N VAL A 82 1.74 -2.67 -20.16
CA VAL A 82 2.87 -3.56 -20.46
C VAL A 82 2.86 -4.75 -19.51
N SER A 83 3.20 -5.93 -20.00
CA SER A 83 3.08 -7.17 -19.26
C SER A 83 4.40 -7.68 -18.68
N VAL A 84 4.33 -8.21 -17.47
CA VAL A 84 5.42 -8.92 -16.79
C VAL A 84 4.92 -10.29 -16.33
N PRO A 85 5.50 -11.41 -16.82
CA PRO A 85 6.41 -11.47 -17.96
C PRO A 85 5.68 -11.18 -19.28
N GLY A 86 6.43 -10.73 -20.28
CA GLY A 86 5.95 -10.51 -21.65
C GLY A 86 6.77 -9.42 -22.33
N ASP A 87 6.28 -8.19 -22.23
CA ASP A 87 6.98 -7.01 -22.75
C ASP A 87 8.29 -6.76 -21.99
N TYR A 88 8.31 -7.13 -20.71
CA TYR A 88 9.47 -7.09 -19.84
C TYR A 88 9.63 -8.44 -19.12
N ALA A 89 10.88 -8.80 -18.81
CA ALA A 89 11.19 -10.05 -18.12
C ALA A 89 10.96 -9.96 -16.59
N THR A 90 11.18 -8.79 -16.01
CA THR A 90 11.08 -8.55 -14.55
C THR A 90 10.29 -7.28 -14.25
N ILE A 91 9.75 -7.16 -13.04
CA ILE A 91 9.01 -5.98 -12.59
C ILE A 91 9.93 -4.77 -12.56
N GLN A 92 11.16 -4.91 -12.05
CA GLN A 92 12.14 -3.83 -12.02
C GLN A 92 12.46 -3.29 -13.42
N SER A 93 12.58 -4.17 -14.43
CA SER A 93 12.86 -3.71 -15.80
C SER A 93 11.71 -2.91 -16.40
N ALA A 94 10.46 -3.27 -16.10
CA ALA A 94 9.28 -2.51 -16.50
C ALA A 94 9.20 -1.16 -15.75
N VAL A 95 9.49 -1.15 -14.44
CA VAL A 95 9.57 0.07 -13.63
C VAL A 95 10.60 1.04 -14.21
N SER A 96 11.82 0.57 -14.48
CA SER A 96 12.87 1.44 -15.04
C SER A 96 12.52 2.00 -16.42
N ALA A 97 11.68 1.32 -17.20
CA ALA A 97 11.23 1.81 -18.50
C ALA A 97 10.07 2.81 -18.39
N LEU A 98 9.21 2.68 -17.37
CA LEU A 98 7.99 3.47 -17.25
C LEU A 98 7.99 4.53 -16.15
N GLU A 99 8.91 4.51 -15.18
CA GLU A 99 8.89 5.47 -14.05
C GLU A 99 8.96 6.94 -14.51
N GLN A 100 9.57 7.21 -15.68
CA GLN A 100 9.61 8.55 -16.26
C GLN A 100 8.45 8.86 -17.23
N LEU A 101 7.80 7.82 -17.77
CA LEU A 101 6.78 7.93 -18.81
C LEU A 101 5.35 7.78 -18.26
N GLY A 102 5.21 7.20 -17.08
CA GLY A 102 3.95 6.71 -16.54
C GLY A 102 3.44 5.47 -17.29
N GLY A 103 2.19 5.10 -17.01
CA GLY A 103 1.51 3.96 -17.60
C GLY A 103 1.27 2.82 -16.61
N THR A 104 0.85 1.67 -17.12
CA THR A 104 0.46 0.52 -16.30
C THR A 104 1.38 -0.67 -16.56
N ILE A 105 1.90 -1.25 -15.49
CA ILE A 105 2.62 -2.53 -15.47
C ILE A 105 1.64 -3.61 -15.00
N CYS A 106 1.31 -4.52 -15.89
CA CYS A 106 0.45 -5.68 -15.66
C CYS A 106 1.27 -6.89 -15.26
N VAL A 107 1.33 -7.16 -13.96
CA VAL A 107 2.05 -8.30 -13.40
C VAL A 107 1.14 -9.52 -13.45
N LYS A 108 1.49 -10.49 -14.28
CA LYS A 108 0.74 -11.74 -14.45
C LYS A 108 0.89 -12.63 -13.20
N PRO A 109 -0.05 -13.57 -12.98
CA PRO A 109 0.07 -14.55 -11.91
C PRO A 109 1.42 -15.26 -11.89
N GLY A 110 2.02 -15.38 -10.71
CA GLY A 110 3.34 -15.98 -10.53
C GLY A 110 4.07 -15.50 -9.29
N THR A 111 5.25 -16.09 -9.07
CA THR A 111 6.18 -15.68 -8.01
C THR A 111 7.41 -15.04 -8.64
N TYR A 112 7.76 -13.86 -8.17
CA TYR A 112 8.86 -13.04 -8.66
C TYR A 112 9.87 -12.85 -7.53
N THR A 113 11.10 -13.31 -7.71
CA THR A 113 12.17 -13.15 -6.72
C THR A 113 13.10 -12.02 -7.16
N GLU A 114 12.73 -10.79 -6.82
CA GLU A 114 13.48 -9.57 -7.12
C GLU A 114 13.17 -8.48 -6.09
N ASP A 115 14.09 -7.54 -5.92
CA ASP A 115 13.79 -6.27 -5.25
C ASP A 115 13.33 -5.25 -6.28
N VAL A 116 12.38 -4.39 -5.89
CA VAL A 116 11.85 -3.33 -6.76
C VAL A 116 12.10 -1.97 -6.13
N THR A 117 12.79 -1.11 -6.86
CA THR A 117 13.07 0.28 -6.50
C THR A 117 12.43 1.22 -7.51
N ILE A 118 11.65 2.17 -6.99
CA ILE A 118 10.94 3.21 -7.74
C ILE A 118 11.45 4.54 -7.22
N ASP A 119 12.52 5.07 -7.83
CA ASP A 119 13.23 6.24 -7.30
C ASP A 119 13.08 7.48 -8.21
N ASN A 120 12.58 7.37 -9.45
CA ASN A 120 12.50 8.50 -10.40
C ASN A 120 11.11 8.70 -11.04
N LEU A 121 10.03 8.67 -10.26
CA LEU A 121 8.70 9.04 -10.77
C LEU A 121 8.65 10.51 -11.16
N HIS A 122 8.37 10.75 -12.44
CA HIS A 122 8.20 12.09 -12.99
C HIS A 122 6.74 12.55 -12.85
N THR A 123 6.31 13.45 -13.74
CA THR A 123 4.97 14.06 -13.72
C THR A 123 3.83 13.06 -13.97
N SER A 124 4.10 11.88 -14.51
CA SER A 124 3.07 10.94 -14.99
C SER A 124 2.79 9.81 -14.00
N LEU A 125 1.53 9.36 -13.94
CA LEU A 125 1.10 8.27 -13.07
C LEU A 125 1.72 6.94 -13.49
N LEU A 126 2.42 6.28 -12.57
CA LEU A 126 2.79 4.87 -12.69
C LEU A 126 1.79 4.00 -11.91
N THR A 127 1.27 2.97 -12.57
CA THR A 127 0.44 1.93 -11.92
C THR A 127 1.17 0.59 -12.02
N ILE A 128 1.37 -0.07 -10.88
CA ILE A 128 1.85 -1.46 -10.81
C ILE A 128 0.70 -2.31 -10.28
N ARG A 129 0.18 -3.19 -11.14
CA ARG A 129 -1.04 -3.94 -10.89
C ARG A 129 -0.79 -5.43 -11.08
N GLY A 130 -0.97 -6.20 -10.02
CA GLY A 130 -1.08 -7.65 -10.09
C GLY A 130 -2.51 -8.09 -10.36
N ALA A 131 -2.69 -9.33 -10.81
CA ALA A 131 -4.02 -9.91 -11.01
C ALA A 131 -4.83 -9.96 -9.70
N ALA A 132 -4.21 -10.37 -8.60
CA ALA A 132 -4.74 -10.34 -7.25
C ALA A 132 -3.61 -10.67 -6.26
N ALA A 133 -3.74 -10.26 -4.99
CA ALA A 133 -2.69 -10.48 -3.99
C ALA A 133 -2.36 -11.97 -3.80
N ASP A 134 -3.36 -12.85 -3.87
CA ASP A 134 -3.19 -14.30 -3.78
C ASP A 134 -2.62 -14.95 -5.05
N LYS A 135 -2.49 -14.20 -6.16
CA LYS A 135 -2.00 -14.68 -7.45
C LYS A 135 -0.62 -14.16 -7.83
N VAL A 136 -0.23 -13.01 -7.31
CA VAL A 136 1.06 -12.37 -7.61
C VAL A 136 1.85 -12.20 -6.33
N THR A 137 2.97 -12.91 -6.22
CA THR A 137 3.88 -12.81 -5.07
C THR A 137 5.22 -12.24 -5.51
N LEU A 138 5.58 -11.10 -4.92
CA LEU A 138 6.92 -10.52 -4.98
C LEU A 138 7.70 -10.93 -3.73
N GLN A 139 8.62 -11.86 -3.90
CA GLN A 139 9.58 -12.32 -2.89
C GLN A 139 10.80 -11.40 -2.86
N GLY A 140 10.59 -10.20 -2.33
CA GLY A 140 11.64 -9.21 -2.15
C GLY A 140 11.09 -7.96 -1.48
N HIS A 141 11.94 -6.95 -1.40
CA HIS A 141 11.60 -5.66 -0.80
C HIS A 141 11.19 -4.65 -1.89
N VAL A 142 10.14 -3.89 -1.62
CA VAL A 142 9.74 -2.76 -2.48
C VAL A 142 10.13 -1.44 -1.82
N LYS A 143 10.88 -0.62 -2.53
CA LYS A 143 11.25 0.73 -2.11
C LYS A 143 10.69 1.76 -3.08
N VAL A 144 9.90 2.69 -2.57
CA VAL A 144 9.50 3.92 -3.28
C VAL A 144 10.35 5.05 -2.74
N GLY A 145 11.25 5.62 -3.53
CA GLY A 145 12.19 6.64 -3.09
C GLY A 145 11.73 8.07 -3.32
N ALA A 146 12.64 8.97 -2.95
CA ALA A 146 12.40 10.40 -2.80
C ALA A 146 12.73 11.21 -4.06
N GLY A 147 13.10 10.60 -5.18
CA GLY A 147 13.46 11.34 -6.40
C GLY A 147 12.26 11.83 -7.22
N LEU A 148 11.08 11.91 -6.62
CA LEU A 148 9.84 12.14 -7.36
C LEU A 148 9.54 13.65 -7.41
N THR A 149 9.06 14.12 -8.55
CA THR A 149 8.70 15.54 -8.70
C THR A 149 7.43 15.85 -7.90
N PRO A 150 7.37 16.96 -7.12
CA PRO A 150 6.17 17.33 -6.35
C PRO A 150 4.91 17.51 -7.20
N ASP A 151 5.08 17.76 -8.50
CA ASP A 151 3.99 17.91 -9.48
C ASP A 151 3.60 16.56 -10.14
N GLY A 152 4.07 15.43 -9.61
CA GLY A 152 3.78 14.09 -10.08
C GLY A 152 2.35 13.62 -9.82
N GLU A 153 1.77 12.92 -10.79
CA GLU A 153 0.43 12.32 -10.64
C GLU A 153 0.38 11.17 -9.61
N GLY A 154 1.50 10.53 -9.28
CA GLY A 154 1.56 9.55 -8.20
C GLY A 154 2.05 8.16 -8.57
N LEU A 155 1.85 7.25 -7.62
CA LEU A 155 2.03 5.81 -7.77
C LEU A 155 0.76 5.10 -7.30
N VAL A 156 0.28 4.15 -8.10
CA VAL A 156 -0.71 3.16 -7.66
C VAL A 156 -0.02 1.79 -7.61
N PHE A 157 -0.13 1.12 -6.48
CA PHE A 157 0.40 -0.22 -6.25
C PHE A 157 -0.71 -1.12 -5.73
N GLU A 158 -1.14 -2.11 -6.52
CA GLU A 158 -2.33 -2.87 -6.19
C GLU A 158 -2.32 -4.35 -6.61
N GLY A 159 -3.02 -5.18 -5.84
CA GLY A 159 -3.25 -6.58 -6.18
C GLY A 159 -1.99 -7.44 -6.14
N ILE A 160 -1.03 -7.15 -5.25
CA ILE A 160 0.25 -7.85 -5.14
C ILE A 160 0.52 -8.23 -3.68
N THR A 161 1.08 -9.42 -3.47
CA THR A 161 1.71 -9.81 -2.20
C THR A 161 3.19 -9.43 -2.21
N VAL A 162 3.68 -8.77 -1.16
CA VAL A 162 5.10 -8.44 -0.93
C VAL A 162 5.56 -9.08 0.37
N THR A 163 6.62 -9.89 0.36
CA THR A 163 7.00 -10.72 1.51
C THR A 163 8.15 -10.19 2.38
N ASP A 164 8.82 -9.10 1.98
CA ASP A 164 9.87 -8.46 2.80
C ASP A 164 9.60 -6.96 3.06
N GLY A 165 8.32 -6.61 3.06
CA GLY A 165 7.83 -5.26 3.34
C GLY A 165 7.87 -4.30 2.14
N LEU A 166 7.06 -3.25 2.27
CA LEU A 166 6.98 -2.13 1.35
C LEU A 166 7.39 -0.86 2.10
N ARG A 167 8.44 -0.19 1.64
CA ARG A 167 8.88 1.10 2.19
C ARG A 167 8.54 2.23 1.24
N VAL A 168 7.77 3.20 1.72
CA VAL A 168 7.38 4.40 0.98
C VAL A 168 8.13 5.60 1.52
N THR A 169 8.95 6.19 0.67
CA THR A 169 9.76 7.38 0.91
C THR A 169 9.47 8.40 -0.20
N ALA A 170 8.19 8.70 -0.44
CA ALA A 170 7.71 9.28 -1.70
C ALA A 170 7.32 10.78 -1.62
N TYR A 171 7.20 11.38 -2.81
CA TYR A 171 6.92 12.79 -3.14
C TYR A 171 5.67 13.08 -4.00
N PRO A 172 4.96 12.08 -4.54
CA PRO A 172 3.63 12.28 -5.04
C PRO A 172 2.68 11.39 -4.25
N PRO A 173 1.36 11.55 -4.43
CA PRO A 173 0.39 10.68 -3.81
C PRO A 173 0.71 9.20 -4.11
N VAL A 174 0.86 8.40 -3.05
CA VAL A 174 1.02 6.95 -3.17
C VAL A 174 -0.27 6.30 -2.73
N VAL A 175 -0.79 5.42 -3.58
CA VAL A 175 -2.01 4.66 -3.35
C VAL A 175 -1.65 3.18 -3.33
N ILE A 176 -1.91 2.53 -2.20
CA ILE A 176 -1.67 1.09 -2.00
C ILE A 176 -3.02 0.44 -1.76
N ARG A 177 -3.39 -0.56 -2.57
CA ARG A 177 -4.73 -1.16 -2.52
C ARG A 177 -4.72 -2.66 -2.73
N ALA A 178 -5.57 -3.38 -2.00
CA ALA A 178 -5.76 -4.82 -2.24
C ALA A 178 -4.45 -5.62 -2.21
N CYS A 179 -3.49 -5.21 -1.38
CA CYS A 179 -2.19 -5.85 -1.26
C CYS A 179 -2.13 -6.71 -0.01
N THR A 180 -1.24 -7.70 -0.02
CA THR A 180 -0.77 -8.38 1.19
C THR A 180 0.68 -7.97 1.42
N LEU A 181 0.97 -7.35 2.57
CA LEU A 181 2.26 -6.77 2.89
C LEU A 181 2.82 -7.42 4.15
N GLN A 182 3.83 -8.25 3.99
CA GLN A 182 4.44 -9.00 5.08
C GLN A 182 5.87 -8.52 5.28
N GLY A 183 6.19 -8.10 6.50
CA GLY A 183 7.55 -7.75 6.91
C GLY A 183 8.22 -8.89 7.67
N MET A 184 9.38 -9.34 7.22
CA MET A 184 10.13 -10.39 7.94
C MET A 184 10.99 -9.79 9.06
N THR A 185 11.78 -8.77 8.70
CA THR A 185 12.65 -8.02 9.63
C THR A 185 12.35 -6.53 9.65
N THR A 186 11.48 -6.09 8.73
CA THR A 186 10.99 -4.73 8.52
C THR A 186 9.51 -4.66 8.90
N PRO A 187 8.92 -3.44 9.00
CA PRO A 187 7.47 -3.31 9.01
C PRO A 187 6.87 -3.87 7.72
N GLY A 188 5.62 -4.37 7.78
CA GLY A 188 4.91 -4.78 6.56
C GLY A 188 4.74 -3.61 5.59
N LEU A 189 4.37 -2.44 6.13
CA LEU A 189 4.36 -1.16 5.44
C LEU A 189 5.09 -0.09 6.28
N ASP A 190 6.15 0.48 5.72
CA ASP A 190 6.97 1.54 6.33
C ASP A 190 6.85 2.84 5.55
N ILE A 191 6.07 3.80 6.05
CA ILE A 191 5.89 5.12 5.45
C ILE A 191 6.85 6.09 6.14
N VAL A 192 7.90 6.50 5.44
CA VAL A 192 8.93 7.41 5.94
C VAL A 192 9.02 8.61 5.04
N ILE A 193 8.60 9.80 5.48
CA ILE A 193 8.80 11.00 4.66
C ILE A 193 10.11 11.65 5.05
N VAL A 194 10.98 11.77 4.05
CA VAL A 194 12.35 12.24 4.24
C VAL A 194 12.55 13.68 3.75
N GLN A 195 11.74 14.26 2.85
CA GLN A 195 12.02 15.59 2.28
C GLN A 195 10.77 16.35 1.67
N SER A 196 10.88 17.69 1.53
CA SER A 196 10.09 18.76 0.83
C SER A 196 8.56 19.03 1.02
N ALA A 197 8.11 20.16 0.43
CA ALA A 197 7.28 21.23 0.97
C ALA A 197 5.74 21.11 0.82
N VAL A 198 5.21 19.93 0.46
CA VAL A 198 3.78 19.79 0.14
C VAL A 198 3.14 18.68 0.98
N HIS A 199 1.88 18.88 1.38
CA HIS A 199 1.11 17.88 2.12
C HIS A 199 0.75 16.72 1.21
N GLU A 200 1.52 15.65 1.29
CA GLU A 200 1.26 14.47 0.47
C GLU A 200 0.55 13.39 1.26
N THR A 201 -0.36 12.70 0.58
CA THR A 201 -1.20 11.67 1.17
C THR A 201 -0.76 10.31 0.68
N VAL A 202 -0.24 9.48 1.58
CA VAL A 202 -0.20 8.03 1.35
C VAL A 202 -1.57 7.48 1.73
N THR A 203 -2.23 6.82 0.77
CA THR A 203 -3.53 6.18 0.96
C THR A 203 -3.37 4.66 0.89
N VAL A 204 -3.82 3.97 1.92
CA VAL A 204 -3.78 2.51 2.04
C VAL A 204 -5.21 2.03 2.21
N ASP A 205 -5.69 1.14 1.35
CA ASP A 205 -7.09 0.69 1.38
C ASP A 205 -7.24 -0.80 1.06
N GLY A 206 -7.96 -1.54 1.91
CA GLY A 206 -8.21 -2.96 1.70
C GLY A 206 -6.93 -3.80 1.67
N CYS A 207 -5.94 -3.48 2.51
CA CYS A 207 -4.67 -4.21 2.56
C CYS A 207 -4.62 -5.14 3.78
N ASP A 208 -4.05 -6.32 3.59
CA ASP A 208 -3.62 -7.24 4.65
C ASP A 208 -2.16 -6.93 4.98
N ILE A 209 -1.86 -6.59 6.23
CA ILE A 209 -0.56 -6.10 6.66
C ILE A 209 -0.14 -6.80 7.94
N SER A 210 1.05 -7.41 7.93
CA SER A 210 1.64 -8.08 9.08
C SER A 210 3.17 -7.96 9.09
N SER A 211 3.79 -8.16 10.25
CA SER A 211 5.24 -8.21 10.40
C SER A 211 5.62 -9.17 11.53
N ALA A 212 6.57 -10.07 11.27
CA ALA A 212 7.01 -11.04 12.27
C ALA A 212 7.80 -10.42 13.44
N GLN A 213 8.38 -9.24 13.25
CA GLN A 213 9.32 -8.64 14.21
C GLN A 213 9.07 -7.16 14.54
N GLN A 214 8.36 -6.42 13.69
CA GLN A 214 8.14 -4.98 13.86
C GLN A 214 6.64 -4.63 13.84
N GLY A 215 6.31 -3.39 13.47
CA GLY A 215 4.93 -2.98 13.25
C GLY A 215 4.37 -3.53 11.94
N ALA A 216 3.07 -3.85 11.88
CA ALA A 216 2.41 -4.09 10.60
C ALA A 216 2.49 -2.82 9.75
N LEU A 217 2.01 -1.71 10.29
CA LEU A 217 2.14 -0.37 9.73
C LEU A 217 3.07 0.48 10.60
N ARG A 218 4.04 1.15 9.97
CA ARG A 218 4.82 2.22 10.58
C ARG A 218 4.68 3.50 9.78
N VAL A 219 4.37 4.60 10.46
CA VAL A 219 4.35 5.95 9.89
C VAL A 219 5.36 6.79 10.64
N GLN A 220 6.40 7.24 9.95
CA GLN A 220 7.46 8.03 10.55
C GLN A 220 7.69 9.35 9.80
N SER A 221 7.73 10.46 10.56
CA SER A 221 8.37 11.68 10.08
C SER A 221 9.86 11.64 10.44
N ASP A 222 10.72 11.71 9.43
CA ASP A 222 12.13 11.90 9.67
C ASP A 222 12.36 13.37 10.05
N GLY A 223 13.16 13.58 11.10
CA GLY A 223 13.31 14.90 11.70
C GLY A 223 14.07 15.92 10.85
N THR A 224 14.66 15.50 9.73
CA THR A 224 15.76 16.21 9.08
C THR A 224 15.31 17.37 8.22
N THR A 225 14.11 17.32 7.64
CA THR A 225 13.77 18.21 6.51
C THR A 225 12.58 19.13 6.70
N GLY A 226 11.91 19.12 7.84
CA GLY A 226 10.96 20.20 8.10
C GLY A 226 9.48 19.85 8.10
N MET A 227 9.08 18.61 7.79
CA MET A 227 7.75 18.39 7.22
C MET A 227 6.86 17.42 8.03
N GLY A 228 5.56 17.48 7.75
CA GLY A 228 4.53 16.65 8.35
C GLY A 228 4.03 15.57 7.38
N VAL A 229 3.77 14.37 7.90
CA VAL A 229 3.26 13.24 7.10
C VAL A 229 1.74 13.28 7.05
N VAL A 230 1.11 12.95 5.92
CA VAL A 230 -0.32 12.63 5.89
C VAL A 230 -0.50 11.18 5.42
N ALA A 231 -0.98 10.31 6.31
CA ALA A 231 -1.29 8.92 5.98
C ALA A 231 -2.76 8.63 6.27
N LYS A 232 -3.43 7.97 5.32
CA LYS A 232 -4.82 7.49 5.47
C LYS A 232 -4.82 5.99 5.26
N VAL A 233 -5.24 5.25 6.28
CA VAL A 233 -5.34 3.79 6.25
C VAL A 233 -6.78 3.41 6.52
N THR A 234 -7.41 2.82 5.52
CA THR A 234 -8.82 2.45 5.53
C THR A 234 -9.02 0.99 5.22
N ASN A 235 -10.08 0.39 5.78
CA ASN A 235 -10.51 -0.96 5.45
C ASN A 235 -9.38 -1.99 5.46
N SER A 236 -8.36 -1.83 6.30
CA SER A 236 -7.17 -2.68 6.27
C SER A 236 -7.12 -3.60 7.48
N TYR A 237 -6.41 -4.71 7.33
CA TYR A 237 -6.23 -5.73 8.36
C TYR A 237 -4.78 -5.73 8.85
N LEU A 238 -4.56 -5.28 10.08
CA LEU A 238 -3.23 -5.12 10.68
C LEU A 238 -3.08 -6.15 11.81
N HIS A 239 -2.26 -7.18 11.63
CA HIS A 239 -2.28 -8.31 12.54
C HIS A 239 -0.94 -9.02 12.77
N ASP A 240 -0.93 -9.86 13.81
CA ASP A 240 0.14 -10.79 14.18
C ASP A 240 1.53 -10.13 14.18
N SER A 241 1.59 -8.89 14.69
CA SER A 241 2.80 -8.06 14.70
C SER A 241 3.19 -7.60 16.10
N ALA A 242 4.41 -7.09 16.28
CA ALA A 242 4.79 -6.48 17.56
C ALA A 242 3.91 -5.25 17.86
N ILE A 243 3.61 -4.47 16.81
CA ILE A 243 2.70 -3.33 16.87
C ILE A 243 1.76 -3.39 15.65
N GLY A 244 0.47 -3.14 15.80
CA GLY A 244 -0.44 -3.03 14.66
C GLY A 244 -0.11 -1.77 13.85
N ALA A 245 -0.40 -0.60 14.42
CA ALA A 245 -0.06 0.70 13.84
C ALA A 245 0.90 1.47 14.76
N GLU A 246 2.13 1.69 14.30
CA GLU A 246 3.15 2.50 14.97
C GLU A 246 3.24 3.88 14.31
N ILE A 247 2.96 4.95 15.05
CA ILE A 247 3.06 6.32 14.55
C ILE A 247 4.15 7.08 15.30
N VAL A 248 5.22 7.40 14.59
CA VAL A 248 6.44 8.02 15.12
C VAL A 248 6.60 9.42 14.54
N ALA A 249 6.38 10.45 15.37
CA ALA A 249 6.60 11.84 14.97
C ALA A 249 7.86 12.41 15.66
N THR A 250 9.01 12.36 14.99
CA THR A 250 10.30 12.77 15.57
C THR A 250 10.90 13.97 14.86
N THR A 251 11.44 14.94 15.61
CA THR A 251 12.39 15.93 15.06
C THR A 251 13.72 15.92 15.77
N CYS A 252 14.78 16.11 14.99
CA CYS A 252 16.10 16.46 15.52
C CYS A 252 16.30 17.98 15.68
N CYS A 253 15.41 18.82 15.13
CA CYS A 253 15.58 20.27 15.10
C CYS A 253 14.30 21.03 15.53
N SER A 254 14.48 22.14 16.25
CA SER A 254 13.53 22.97 17.00
C SER A 254 12.45 23.73 16.20
N ASN A 255 11.94 23.15 15.12
CA ASN A 255 10.99 23.82 14.23
C ASN A 255 9.54 23.57 14.70
N SER A 256 8.99 24.53 15.44
CA SER A 256 7.58 24.58 15.83
C SER A 256 6.69 24.81 14.60
N GLY A 257 5.75 23.89 14.33
CA GLY A 257 4.77 24.03 13.24
C GLY A 257 4.57 22.80 12.36
N LYS A 258 5.31 21.71 12.61
CA LYS A 258 5.18 20.46 11.85
C LYS A 258 4.12 19.57 12.44
N VAL A 259 3.27 19.02 11.57
CA VAL A 259 2.16 18.16 11.97
C VAL A 259 2.19 16.86 11.21
N THR A 260 2.46 15.75 11.90
CA THR A 260 2.17 14.42 11.37
C THR A 260 0.68 14.13 11.57
N ARG A 261 -0.04 13.84 10.49
CA ARG A 261 -1.46 13.52 10.46
C ARG A 261 -1.66 12.10 10.01
N VAL A 262 -2.24 11.27 10.87
CA VAL A 262 -2.58 9.88 10.52
C VAL A 262 -4.07 9.67 10.75
N SER A 263 -4.75 9.06 9.79
CA SER A 263 -6.13 8.61 9.92
C SER A 263 -6.20 7.10 9.78
N LEU A 264 -6.75 6.44 10.79
CA LEU A 264 -7.04 5.01 10.81
C LEU A 264 -8.56 4.83 10.86
N THR A 265 -9.18 4.43 9.76
CA THR A 265 -10.65 4.34 9.68
C THR A 265 -11.11 2.96 9.23
N ASN A 266 -12.06 2.35 9.94
CA ASN A 266 -12.62 1.05 9.55
C ASN A 266 -11.53 -0.02 9.36
N ASN A 267 -10.50 -0.05 10.21
CA ASN A 267 -9.51 -1.13 10.17
C ASN A 267 -9.84 -2.24 11.16
N THR A 268 -9.32 -3.42 10.91
CA THR A 268 -9.30 -4.52 11.87
C THR A 268 -7.85 -4.70 12.35
N ILE A 269 -7.61 -4.56 13.65
CA ILE A 269 -6.28 -4.55 14.28
C ILE A 269 -6.25 -5.61 15.38
N THR A 270 -5.61 -6.75 15.12
CA THR A 270 -5.72 -7.91 16.02
C THR A 270 -4.44 -8.68 16.27
N ASN A 271 -4.35 -9.33 17.43
CA ASN A 271 -3.24 -10.22 17.80
C ASN A 271 -1.86 -9.55 17.74
N ASN A 272 -1.79 -8.26 18.06
CA ASN A 272 -0.51 -7.54 18.15
C ASN A 272 -0.06 -7.42 19.60
N GLY A 273 1.23 -7.12 19.83
CA GLY A 273 1.67 -6.65 21.15
C GLY A 273 0.91 -5.38 21.53
N THR A 274 1.02 -4.33 20.71
CA THR A 274 0.19 -3.11 20.86
C THR A 274 -0.62 -2.86 19.58
N GLY A 275 -1.93 -2.66 19.68
CA GLY A 275 -2.78 -2.38 18.53
C GLY A 275 -2.43 -1.05 17.85
N ILE A 276 -2.59 0.06 18.56
CA ILE A 276 -2.17 1.40 18.10
C ILE A 276 -1.17 1.95 19.10
N ASN A 277 0.02 2.33 18.64
CA ASN A 277 1.06 2.96 19.45
C ASN A 277 1.46 4.31 18.83
N THR A 278 1.49 5.36 19.65
CA THR A 278 2.10 6.63 19.24
C THR A 278 3.35 6.95 20.04
N TYR A 279 4.34 7.51 19.35
CA TYR A 279 5.53 8.05 19.97
C TYR A 279 5.88 9.37 19.29
N PHE A 280 6.15 10.43 20.04
CA PHE A 280 6.60 11.68 19.43
C PHE A 280 7.58 12.46 20.30
N PHE A 281 8.40 13.27 19.63
CA PHE A 281 9.37 14.14 20.26
C PHE A 281 9.40 15.48 19.50
N LEU A 282 8.95 16.56 20.17
CA LEU A 282 9.01 17.95 19.69
C LEU A 282 8.22 18.29 18.40
N GLN A 283 7.36 17.39 17.91
CA GLN A 283 6.37 17.65 16.85
C GLN A 283 4.93 17.57 17.37
N THR A 284 4.00 18.18 16.63
CA THR A 284 2.58 17.88 16.80
C THR A 284 2.25 16.59 16.05
N LEU A 285 1.63 15.64 16.74
CA LEU A 285 1.03 14.46 16.14
C LEU A 285 -0.49 14.58 16.25
N GLU A 286 -1.17 14.63 15.11
CA GLU A 286 -2.62 14.54 14.98
C GLU A 286 -3.00 13.12 14.55
N LEU A 287 -3.74 12.40 15.38
CA LEU A 287 -4.21 11.04 15.09
C LEU A 287 -5.74 11.02 15.06
N GLY A 288 -6.32 10.64 13.93
CA GLY A 288 -7.73 10.28 13.81
C GLY A 288 -7.89 8.77 13.82
N TYR A 289 -8.71 8.19 14.70
CA TYR A 289 -9.03 6.76 14.63
C TYR A 289 -10.51 6.46 14.93
N PHE A 290 -11.22 6.02 13.90
CA PHE A 290 -12.67 5.82 13.91
C PHE A 290 -13.07 4.46 13.36
N ASN A 291 -14.14 3.88 13.91
CA ASN A 291 -14.75 2.66 13.36
C ASN A 291 -13.81 1.45 13.29
N ASN A 292 -12.72 1.43 14.07
CA ASN A 292 -11.75 0.32 14.04
C ASN A 292 -12.17 -0.78 15.01
N LEU A 293 -11.96 -2.03 14.61
CA LEU A 293 -11.99 -3.20 15.50
C LEU A 293 -10.58 -3.45 16.04
N ILE A 294 -10.37 -3.30 17.34
CA ILE A 294 -9.07 -3.47 18.01
C ILE A 294 -9.21 -4.58 19.05
N ARG A 295 -8.72 -5.78 18.75
CA ARG A 295 -9.00 -6.99 19.56
C ARG A 295 -7.83 -7.93 19.74
N GLY A 296 -7.76 -8.54 20.92
CA GLY A 296 -6.81 -9.63 21.19
C GLY A 296 -5.35 -9.17 21.21
N ASN A 297 -5.11 -7.88 21.45
CA ASN A 297 -3.77 -7.33 21.61
C ASN A 297 -3.35 -7.35 23.10
N ASP A 298 -2.06 -7.28 23.41
CA ASP A 298 -1.65 -7.08 24.81
C ASP A 298 -2.11 -5.69 25.30
N VAL A 299 -1.88 -4.67 24.47
CA VAL A 299 -2.41 -3.31 24.66
C VAL A 299 -3.22 -2.90 23.44
N GLY A 300 -4.47 -2.48 23.62
CA GLY A 300 -5.34 -2.03 22.52
C GLY A 300 -4.83 -0.72 21.92
N VAL A 301 -4.81 0.34 22.71
CA VAL A 301 -4.34 1.68 22.31
C VAL A 301 -3.41 2.25 23.37
N ASP A 302 -2.19 2.59 22.97
CA ASP A 302 -1.21 3.31 23.78
C ASP A 302 -0.87 4.64 23.11
N LEU A 303 -1.21 5.74 23.76
CA LEU A 303 -0.94 7.08 23.23
C LEU A 303 0.10 7.79 24.10
N TYR A 304 1.16 8.30 23.47
CA TYR A 304 2.09 9.19 24.15
C TYR A 304 1.41 10.51 24.55
N ALA A 305 1.77 11.03 25.73
CA ALA A 305 1.20 12.25 26.28
C ALA A 305 1.43 13.46 25.35
N GLY A 306 0.33 14.12 24.96
CA GLY A 306 0.34 15.26 24.05
C GLY A 306 0.02 14.92 22.58
N THR A 307 -0.26 13.65 22.27
CA THR A 307 -0.88 13.28 20.99
C THR A 307 -2.24 13.98 20.87
N ALA A 308 -2.44 14.76 19.80
CA ALA A 308 -3.71 15.39 19.49
C ALA A 308 -4.63 14.37 18.81
N ALA A 309 -5.33 13.56 19.61
CA ALA A 309 -6.15 12.48 19.09
C ALA A 309 -7.64 12.88 18.92
N THR A 310 -8.25 12.43 17.83
CA THR A 310 -9.70 12.43 17.62
C THR A 310 -10.17 11.01 17.34
N PHE A 311 -11.21 10.56 18.04
CA PHE A 311 -11.62 9.16 17.99
C PHE A 311 -13.08 8.95 18.36
N GLY A 312 -13.66 7.87 17.87
CA GLY A 312 -15.06 7.50 18.13
C GLY A 312 -15.41 6.16 17.48
N ASN A 313 -16.44 5.51 17.99
CA ASN A 313 -17.04 4.31 17.39
C ASN A 313 -16.05 3.16 17.13
N ASN A 314 -15.02 3.01 17.96
CA ASN A 314 -14.10 1.87 17.88
C ASN A 314 -14.60 0.71 18.75
N ALA A 315 -14.30 -0.52 18.36
CA ALA A 315 -14.52 -1.69 19.20
C ALA A 315 -13.22 -2.13 19.87
N LEU A 316 -13.19 -2.19 21.21
CA LEU A 316 -12.04 -2.65 21.98
C LEU A 316 -12.48 -3.82 22.85
N SER A 317 -12.12 -5.04 22.44
CA SER A 317 -12.57 -6.27 23.10
C SER A 317 -11.43 -7.28 23.17
N GLY A 318 -11.41 -8.12 24.20
CA GLY A 318 -10.43 -9.21 24.32
C GLY A 318 -8.94 -8.78 24.41
N ASN A 319 -8.62 -7.48 24.47
CA ASN A 319 -7.25 -7.03 24.75
C ASN A 319 -6.94 -7.24 26.24
N THR A 320 -5.67 -7.51 26.58
CA THR A 320 -5.26 -7.60 27.99
C THR A 320 -5.44 -6.24 28.69
N THR A 321 -5.02 -5.17 28.03
CA THR A 321 -5.24 -3.77 28.44
C THR A 321 -5.84 -2.98 27.29
N ASN A 322 -7.04 -2.41 27.43
CA ASN A 322 -7.64 -1.64 26.34
C ASN A 322 -6.95 -0.28 26.11
N TYR A 323 -6.45 0.37 27.17
CA TYR A 323 -5.91 1.73 27.11
C TYR A 323 -4.63 1.85 27.96
N ALA A 324 -3.61 2.48 27.39
CA ALA A 324 -2.38 2.86 28.07
C ALA A 324 -1.97 4.31 27.69
N GLY A 325 -0.97 4.84 28.40
CA GLY A 325 -0.49 6.21 28.19
C GLY A 325 -1.60 7.24 28.46
N SER A 326 -1.85 8.12 27.49
CA SER A 326 -2.95 9.10 27.52
C SER A 326 -4.21 8.65 26.79
N ALA A 327 -4.29 7.38 26.35
CA ALA A 327 -5.47 6.84 25.70
C ALA A 327 -6.64 6.75 26.71
N VAL A 328 -7.86 7.05 26.26
CA VAL A 328 -9.07 6.97 27.06
C VAL A 328 -10.23 6.38 26.24
N PRO A 329 -11.26 5.81 26.89
CA PRO A 329 -12.48 5.42 26.19
C PRO A 329 -13.11 6.59 25.43
N GLY A 330 -13.61 6.32 24.22
CA GLY A 330 -14.27 7.32 23.38
C GLY A 330 -15.78 7.15 23.26
N PRO A 331 -16.46 8.14 22.66
CA PRO A 331 -17.88 8.04 22.35
C PRO A 331 -18.15 6.91 21.36
N GLY A 332 -19.27 6.20 21.54
CA GLY A 332 -19.70 5.13 20.63
C GLY A 332 -18.87 3.84 20.71
N TYR A 333 -17.94 3.72 21.66
CA TYR A 333 -17.10 2.53 21.77
C TYR A 333 -17.89 1.27 22.11
N VAL A 334 -17.55 0.16 21.48
CA VAL A 334 -18.11 -1.17 21.77
C VAL A 334 -17.06 -2.02 22.50
N THR A 335 -17.40 -2.55 23.66
CA THR A 335 -16.49 -3.40 24.46
C THR A 335 -17.00 -4.83 24.67
N ALA A 336 -18.22 -5.11 24.23
CA ALA A 336 -18.78 -6.46 24.23
C ALA A 336 -18.05 -7.36 23.22
N ASP A 337 -18.19 -8.67 23.40
CA ASP A 337 -17.65 -9.66 22.45
C ASP A 337 -18.17 -9.38 21.04
N PRO A 338 -17.30 -9.18 20.04
CA PRO A 338 -17.71 -8.84 18.69
C PRO A 338 -18.33 -10.01 17.91
N LEU A 339 -18.36 -11.24 18.45
CA LEU A 339 -18.98 -12.39 17.78
C LEU A 339 -18.50 -12.55 16.32
N LEU A 340 -17.19 -12.52 16.10
CA LEU A 340 -16.62 -12.52 14.75
C LEU A 340 -16.79 -13.86 14.04
N THR A 341 -16.91 -13.82 12.71
CA THR A 341 -16.78 -15.00 11.85
C THR A 341 -15.32 -15.45 11.76
N ALA A 342 -15.09 -16.62 11.17
CA ALA A 342 -13.75 -17.16 10.91
C ALA A 342 -13.12 -16.69 9.58
N SER A 343 -13.71 -15.67 8.91
CA SER A 343 -13.12 -15.11 7.69
C SER A 343 -11.79 -14.41 7.99
N VAL A 344 -10.96 -14.21 6.97
CA VAL A 344 -9.73 -13.43 7.06
C VAL A 344 -9.79 -12.35 5.99
N PRO A 345 -9.91 -11.06 6.35
CA PRO A 345 -10.04 -10.53 7.71
C PRO A 345 -11.35 -10.97 8.39
N PRO A 346 -11.42 -11.01 9.73
CA PRO A 346 -12.63 -11.40 10.44
C PRO A 346 -13.72 -10.34 10.27
N ALA A 347 -14.94 -10.80 10.00
CA ALA A 347 -16.13 -9.97 9.85
C ALA A 347 -17.07 -10.12 11.05
N PRO A 348 -17.96 -9.13 11.33
CA PRO A 348 -19.03 -9.29 12.31
C PRO A 348 -19.95 -10.49 12.01
N GLY A 349 -20.14 -11.35 13.02
CA GLY A 349 -21.08 -12.48 12.98
C GLY A 349 -22.54 -12.06 13.23
N GLU A 350 -23.44 -13.05 13.20
CA GLU A 350 -24.87 -12.78 13.41
C GLU A 350 -25.09 -12.32 14.85
N GLY A 351 -25.85 -11.24 15.04
CA GLY A 351 -26.09 -10.66 16.36
C GLY A 351 -24.88 -9.94 16.96
N SER A 352 -23.80 -9.75 16.20
CA SER A 352 -22.62 -9.00 16.65
C SER A 352 -23.01 -7.60 17.11
N PRO A 353 -22.46 -7.12 18.24
CA PRO A 353 -22.66 -5.74 18.68
C PRO A 353 -21.92 -4.72 17.80
N LEU A 354 -21.15 -5.16 16.80
CA LEU A 354 -20.46 -4.30 15.84
C LEU A 354 -21.36 -3.86 14.69
N LEU A 355 -22.47 -4.57 14.47
CA LEU A 355 -23.36 -4.35 13.33
C LEU A 355 -23.99 -2.96 13.40
N ASP A 356 -23.90 -2.22 12.29
CA ASP A 356 -24.44 -0.86 12.12
C ASP A 356 -23.96 0.14 13.20
N LYS A 357 -22.79 -0.09 13.81
CA LYS A 357 -22.27 0.76 14.91
C LYS A 357 -21.19 1.74 14.50
N ALA A 358 -20.67 1.66 13.27
CA ALA A 358 -19.73 2.65 12.80
C ALA A 358 -20.41 4.02 12.66
N ASP A 359 -19.64 5.10 12.80
CA ASP A 359 -20.06 6.44 12.43
C ASP A 359 -20.11 6.53 10.89
N PRO A 360 -21.30 6.69 10.28
CA PRO A 360 -21.42 6.77 8.83
C PRO A 360 -20.76 8.00 8.22
N ALA A 361 -20.56 9.08 8.99
CA ALA A 361 -19.86 10.27 8.52
C ALA A 361 -18.35 10.08 8.42
N LYS A 362 -17.82 8.99 9.01
CA LYS A 362 -16.40 8.63 8.98
C LYS A 362 -16.13 7.43 8.10
N ALA A 363 -17.09 6.53 7.94
CA ALA A 363 -16.89 5.29 7.20
C ALA A 363 -16.57 5.56 5.71
N PRO A 364 -15.59 4.85 5.12
CA PRO A 364 -15.42 4.83 3.68
C PRO A 364 -16.64 4.19 3.00
N PRO A 365 -16.93 4.50 1.73
CA PRO A 365 -18.11 3.99 1.04
C PRO A 365 -18.05 2.48 0.75
N LEU A 366 -16.85 1.91 0.74
CA LEU A 366 -16.56 0.52 0.42
C LEU A 366 -15.80 -0.14 1.59
N ASP A 367 -15.91 -1.45 1.77
CA ASP A 367 -15.18 -2.24 2.76
C ASP A 367 -13.86 -2.86 2.20
N PHE A 368 -13.23 -3.78 2.93
CA PHE A 368 -12.01 -4.48 2.53
C PHE A 368 -12.15 -5.22 1.18
N TRP A 369 -13.32 -5.81 0.96
CA TRP A 369 -13.69 -6.55 -0.26
C TRP A 369 -14.37 -5.65 -1.28
N ALA A 370 -14.28 -4.33 -1.09
CA ALA A 370 -14.95 -3.29 -1.86
C ALA A 370 -16.48 -3.49 -2.01
N LYS A 371 -17.12 -4.09 -1.00
CA LYS A 371 -18.58 -4.12 -0.86
C LYS A 371 -19.08 -2.75 -0.40
N PRO A 372 -20.20 -2.23 -0.94
CA PRO A 372 -20.79 -0.99 -0.47
C PRO A 372 -21.21 -1.06 1.00
N ARG A 373 -20.95 0.01 1.75
CA ARG A 373 -21.46 0.19 3.11
C ARG A 373 -22.72 1.04 3.09
N THR A 374 -23.81 0.50 3.62
CA THR A 374 -25.09 1.24 3.71
C THR A 374 -25.38 1.65 5.15
N ASN A 375 -25.12 0.76 6.10
CA ASN A 375 -25.14 1.00 7.53
C ASN A 375 -23.83 0.43 8.09
N PRO A 376 -22.76 1.23 8.09
CA PRO A 376 -21.43 0.67 8.21
C PRO A 376 -21.22 -0.06 9.54
N ASP A 377 -20.54 -1.19 9.44
CA ASP A 377 -20.05 -1.97 10.57
C ASP A 377 -18.71 -1.42 11.09
N ILE A 378 -18.42 -1.66 12.38
CA ILE A 378 -17.07 -1.43 12.92
C ILE A 378 -16.12 -2.52 12.40
N GLY A 379 -14.98 -2.11 11.85
CA GLY A 379 -13.95 -2.99 11.30
C GLY A 379 -13.81 -2.91 9.78
N ALA A 380 -12.88 -3.71 9.25
CA ALA A 380 -12.50 -3.70 7.84
C ALA A 380 -13.54 -4.30 6.89
N VAL A 381 -14.33 -5.26 7.36
CA VAL A 381 -15.28 -6.02 6.54
C VAL A 381 -16.71 -5.65 6.93
N GLU A 382 -17.55 -5.39 5.93
CA GLU A 382 -19.00 -5.25 6.06
C GLU A 382 -19.64 -6.63 5.97
N ARG A 383 -20.64 -6.90 6.82
CA ARG A 383 -21.37 -8.17 6.80
C ARG A 383 -22.40 -8.26 5.67
#